data_AF-A0A5A7TFQ0-F1
#
_entry.id   AF-A0A5A7TFQ0-F1
#
_cell.length_a   1.000
_cell.length_b   1.000
_cell.length_c   1.000
_cell.angle_alpha   90.00
_cell.angle_beta   90.00
_cell.angle_gamma   90.00
#
_symmetry.space_group_name_H-M   'P 1'
#
loop_
_entity.id
_entity.type
_entity.pdbx_description
1 polymer ?
#
loop_
_entity_poly.entity_id
_entity_poly.type
_entity_poly.pdbx_seq_one_letter_code
_entity_poly.pdbx_strand_id
1 'polypeptide(L)'
;MIEKIESLRKEVHDHLKETTQSYKRTADKKRRQAAFVEGDLVMIQLRKNRFPVGTYSKLKDRQFGPFQVLKKFGDNAYKVELPADLHIHPVFNVADLKYYYAPDDFKLAS
;
A
#
# COMPACT_ATOMS: atom_id res chain seq x y z
N MET A 1 15.69 -29.64 -37.07
CA MET A 1 14.81 -30.01 -35.93
C MET A 1 15.12 -29.20 -34.67
N ILE A 2 16.40 -29.06 -34.30
CA ILE A 2 16.85 -28.25 -33.14
C ILE A 2 16.50 -26.76 -33.29
N GLU A 3 16.73 -26.15 -34.46
CA GLU A 3 16.36 -24.75 -34.74
C GLU A 3 14.88 -24.45 -34.51
N LYS A 4 14.00 -25.42 -34.79
CA LYS A 4 12.54 -25.30 -34.61
C LYS A 4 12.13 -25.31 -33.14
N ILE A 5 12.92 -25.97 -32.29
CA ILE A 5 12.71 -26.00 -30.83
C ILE A 5 13.22 -24.69 -30.20
N GLU A 6 14.34 -24.17 -30.68
CA GLU A 6 14.87 -22.88 -30.22
C GLU A 6 13.97 -21.71 -30.62
N SER A 7 13.44 -21.72 -31.84
CA SER A 7 12.48 -20.70 -32.29
C SER A 7 11.21 -20.71 -31.44
N LEU A 8 10.69 -21.90 -31.13
CA LEU A 8 9.49 -22.06 -30.29
C LEU A 8 9.73 -21.55 -28.85
N ARG A 9 10.88 -21.86 -28.26
CA ARG A 9 11.24 -21.36 -26.91
C ARG A 9 11.36 -19.85 -26.88
N LYS A 10 11.96 -19.26 -27.91
CA LYS A 10 12.09 -17.81 -28.04
C LYS A 10 10.73 -17.14 -28.13
N GLU A 11 9.84 -17.69 -28.95
CA GLU A 11 8.47 -17.18 -29.11
C GLU A 11 7.65 -17.24 -27.82
N VAL A 12 7.73 -18.34 -27.06
CA VAL A 12 7.08 -18.48 -25.75
C VAL A 12 7.64 -17.46 -24.75
N HIS A 13 8.96 -17.28 -24.73
CA HIS A 13 9.63 -16.34 -23.83
C HIS A 13 9.26 -14.88 -24.13
N ASP A 14 9.19 -14.53 -25.41
CA ASP A 14 8.86 -13.19 -25.84
C ASP A 14 7.38 -12.86 -25.54
N HIS A 15 6.46 -13.81 -25.77
CA HIS A 15 5.06 -13.67 -25.32
C HIS A 15 4.93 -13.53 -23.80
N LEU A 16 5.70 -14.32 -23.03
CA LEU A 16 5.67 -14.22 -21.56
C LEU A 16 6.17 -12.86 -21.08
N LYS A 17 7.22 -12.33 -21.71
CA LYS A 17 7.73 -10.98 -21.43
C LYS A 17 6.71 -9.91 -21.77
N GLU A 18 6.10 -9.98 -22.94
CA GLU A 18 5.13 -8.99 -23.42
C GLU A 18 3.89 -8.94 -22.52
N THR A 19 3.33 -10.11 -22.19
CA THR A 19 2.22 -10.22 -21.25
C THR A 19 2.60 -9.66 -19.87
N THR A 20 3.77 -10.03 -19.34
CA THR A 20 4.28 -9.49 -18.06
C THR A 20 4.38 -7.97 -18.08
N GLN A 21 4.91 -7.39 -19.16
CA GLN A 21 5.02 -5.94 -19.30
C GLN A 21 3.64 -5.26 -19.39
N SER A 22 2.70 -5.85 -20.12
CA SER A 22 1.32 -5.35 -20.22
C SER A 22 0.61 -5.34 -18.87
N TYR A 23 0.74 -6.43 -18.09
CA TYR A 23 0.22 -6.49 -16.72
C TYR A 23 0.85 -5.41 -15.84
N LYS A 24 2.18 -5.23 -15.92
CA LYS A 24 2.89 -4.19 -15.16
C LYS A 24 2.38 -2.79 -15.49
N ARG A 25 2.27 -2.44 -16.78
CA ARG A 25 1.74 -1.12 -17.23
C ARG A 25 0.32 -0.87 -16.72
N THR A 26 -0.54 -1.88 -16.81
CA THR A 26 -1.94 -1.79 -16.36
C THR A 26 -2.04 -1.63 -14.84
N ALA A 27 -1.21 -2.34 -14.09
CA ALA A 27 -1.13 -2.24 -12.64
C ALA A 27 -0.59 -0.88 -12.19
N ASP A 28 0.50 -0.41 -12.81
CA ASP A 28 1.15 0.87 -12.49
C ASP A 28 0.22 2.05 -12.76
N LYS A 29 -0.59 2.01 -13.82
CA LYS A 29 -1.59 3.06 -14.12
C LYS A 29 -2.62 3.24 -13.00
N LYS A 30 -2.93 2.20 -12.23
CA LYS A 30 -3.90 2.24 -11.12
C LYS A 30 -3.26 2.52 -9.76
N ARG A 31 -1.92 2.51 -9.66
CA ARG A 31 -1.23 2.76 -8.39
C ARG A 31 -1.31 4.23 -8.04
N ARG A 32 -1.84 4.53 -6.86
CA ARG A 32 -1.88 5.88 -6.31
C ARG A 32 -0.47 6.30 -5.92
N GLN A 33 0.04 7.38 -6.53
CA GLN A 33 1.28 8.02 -6.09
C GLN A 33 0.97 8.93 -4.90
N ALA A 34 0.67 8.37 -3.73
CA ALA A 34 0.65 9.19 -2.51
C ALA A 34 2.08 9.24 -1.96
N ALA A 35 2.67 10.43 -2.03
CA ALA A 35 3.98 10.72 -1.48
C ALA A 35 3.81 11.32 -0.09
N PHE A 36 3.66 10.45 0.92
CA PHE A 36 3.66 10.88 2.32
C PHE A 36 5.10 11.26 2.72
N VAL A 37 5.23 12.24 3.60
CA VAL A 37 6.50 12.68 4.18
C VAL A 37 6.57 12.23 5.65
N GLU A 38 7.79 12.06 6.16
CA GLU A 38 8.02 11.81 7.59
C GLU A 38 7.46 12.99 8.39
N GLY A 39 6.58 12.71 9.37
CA GLY A 39 5.84 13.74 10.11
C GLY A 39 4.36 13.89 9.71
N ASP A 40 3.95 13.41 8.53
CA ASP A 40 2.54 13.49 8.13
C ASP A 40 1.66 12.60 9.02
N LEU A 41 0.47 13.11 9.35
CA LEU A 41 -0.57 12.33 10.00
C LEU A 41 -1.37 11.54 8.97
N VAL A 42 -1.45 10.23 9.17
CA VAL A 42 -2.14 9.32 8.27
C VAL A 42 -3.14 8.44 9.02
N MET A 43 -4.28 8.19 8.40
CA MET A 43 -5.21 7.15 8.80
C MET A 43 -4.87 5.82 8.17
N ILE A 44 -4.83 4.77 8.97
CA ILE A 44 -4.53 3.41 8.51
C ILE A 44 -5.84 2.68 8.21
N GLN A 45 -5.97 2.16 6.99
CA GLN A 45 -7.05 1.26 6.62
C GLN A 45 -6.59 -0.20 6.79
N LEU A 46 -7.06 -0.87 7.83
CA LEU A 46 -6.72 -2.26 8.09
C LEU A 46 -7.54 -3.22 7.20
N ARG A 47 -6.84 -4.16 6.56
CA ARG A 47 -7.46 -5.28 5.83
C ARG A 47 -7.73 -6.45 6.78
N LYS A 48 -8.69 -7.30 6.41
CA LYS A 48 -9.10 -8.50 7.18
C LYS A 48 -7.91 -9.34 7.67
N ASN A 49 -6.90 -9.51 6.82
CA ASN A 49 -5.74 -10.36 7.07
C ASN A 49 -4.76 -9.81 8.12
N ARG A 50 -4.93 -8.56 8.59
CA ARG A 50 -4.08 -7.96 9.63
C ARG A 50 -4.70 -8.01 11.02
N PHE A 51 -5.97 -8.37 11.12
CA PHE A 51 -6.60 -8.56 12.41
C PHE A 51 -6.22 -9.93 12.97
N PRO A 52 -6.00 -10.04 14.29
CA PRO A 52 -5.98 -11.33 14.94
C PRO A 52 -7.27 -12.11 14.63
N VAL A 53 -7.13 -13.43 14.54
CA VAL A 53 -8.25 -14.34 14.25
C VAL A 53 -9.35 -14.11 15.29
N GLY A 54 -10.57 -13.83 14.83
CA GLY A 54 -11.73 -13.57 15.69
C GLY A 54 -11.97 -12.11 16.09
N THR A 55 -11.03 -11.18 15.84
CA THR A 55 -11.20 -9.76 16.19
C THR A 55 -11.89 -8.96 15.09
N TYR A 56 -11.83 -9.44 13.83
CA TYR A 56 -12.47 -8.80 12.69
C TYR A 56 -14.00 -8.92 12.74
N SER A 57 -14.70 -7.77 12.74
CA SER A 57 -16.14 -7.70 12.54
C SER A 57 -16.44 -6.84 11.32
N LYS A 58 -17.38 -7.27 10.47
CA LYS A 58 -17.73 -6.60 9.20
C LYS A 58 -18.25 -5.17 9.42
N LEU A 59 -18.82 -4.90 10.60
CA LEU A 59 -19.42 -3.62 10.99
C LEU A 59 -18.45 -2.71 11.78
N LYS A 60 -17.30 -3.22 12.23
CA LYS A 60 -16.32 -2.37 12.92
C LYS A 60 -15.66 -1.43 11.92
N ASP A 61 -15.37 -0.21 12.37
CA ASP A 61 -14.60 0.73 11.57
C ASP A 61 -13.24 0.09 11.23
N ARG A 62 -12.85 0.23 9.96
CA ARG A 62 -11.60 -0.31 9.41
C ARG A 62 -10.50 0.72 9.39
N GLN A 63 -10.85 1.98 9.66
CA GLN A 63 -9.91 3.09 9.73
C GLN A 63 -9.47 3.28 11.17
N PHE A 64 -8.17 3.29 11.39
CA PHE A 64 -7.56 3.45 12.70
C PHE A 64 -6.76 4.73 12.70
N GLY A 65 -7.11 5.62 13.64
CA GLY A 65 -6.34 6.74 14.18
C GLY A 65 -5.73 7.73 13.18
N PRO A 66 -5.39 8.94 13.62
CA PRO A 66 -4.27 9.65 13.04
C PRO A 66 -2.98 9.10 13.66
N PHE A 67 -2.08 8.58 12.83
CA PHE A 67 -0.75 8.15 13.26
C PHE A 67 0.31 8.86 12.45
N GLN A 68 1.46 9.12 13.06
CA GLN A 68 2.56 9.81 12.40
C GLN A 68 3.39 8.85 11.54
N VAL A 69 3.71 9.27 10.32
CA VAL A 69 4.69 8.57 9.49
C VAL A 69 6.08 8.80 10.06
N LEU A 70 6.74 7.71 10.48
CA LEU A 70 8.09 7.74 11.04
C LEU A 70 9.17 7.63 9.98
N LYS A 71 8.94 6.82 8.94
CA LYS A 71 9.96 6.56 7.92
C LYS A 71 9.34 6.12 6.60
N LYS A 72 9.89 6.61 5.48
CA LYS A 72 9.56 6.12 4.14
C LYS A 72 10.51 4.99 3.71
N PHE A 73 9.96 3.86 3.28
CA PHE A 73 10.68 2.71 2.71
C PHE A 73 10.32 2.56 1.23
N GLY A 74 10.99 3.35 0.38
CA GLY A 74 10.66 3.45 -1.04
C GLY A 74 9.28 4.06 -1.28
N ASP A 75 8.75 3.96 -2.49
CA ASP A 75 7.52 4.69 -2.85
C ASP A 75 6.22 4.08 -2.34
N ASN A 76 6.27 2.84 -1.85
CA ASN A 76 5.09 2.03 -1.61
C ASN A 76 4.90 1.64 -0.15
N ALA A 77 5.93 1.75 0.69
CA ALA A 77 5.87 1.28 2.08
C ALA A 77 6.31 2.38 3.04
N TYR A 78 5.55 2.56 4.12
CA TYR A 78 5.78 3.59 5.13
C TYR A 78 5.68 2.96 6.51
N LYS A 79 6.63 3.31 7.39
CA LYS A 79 6.59 2.98 8.80
C LYS A 79 5.77 4.03 9.52
N VAL A 80 4.83 3.59 10.33
CA VAL A 80 3.90 4.43 11.06
C VAL A 80 4.07 4.16 12.55
N GLU A 81 3.90 5.18 13.38
CA GLU A 81 3.94 5.06 14.83
C GLU A 81 2.66 4.37 15.34
N LEU A 82 2.76 3.06 15.60
CA LEU A 82 1.69 2.29 16.21
C LEU A 82 1.95 2.07 17.71
N PRO A 83 0.90 2.09 18.54
CA PRO A 83 0.98 1.60 19.92
C PRO A 83 1.42 0.13 19.96
N ALA A 84 2.28 -0.21 20.92
CA ALA A 84 2.82 -1.57 21.07
C ALA A 84 1.74 -2.62 21.38
N ASP A 85 0.58 -2.20 21.91
CA ASP A 85 -0.55 -3.08 22.20
C ASP A 85 -1.19 -3.68 20.93
N LEU A 86 -1.06 -2.97 19.80
CA LEU A 86 -1.45 -3.50 18.51
C LEU A 86 -0.36 -4.44 18.03
N HIS A 87 -0.63 -5.74 18.13
CA HIS A 87 0.23 -6.82 17.63
C HIS A 87 0.23 -6.88 16.08
N ILE A 88 0.33 -5.72 15.42
CA ILE A 88 0.28 -5.51 13.98
C ILE A 88 1.63 -4.93 13.56
N HIS A 89 2.15 -5.40 12.44
CA HIS A 89 3.40 -4.87 11.90
C HIS A 89 3.27 -3.37 11.53
N PRO A 90 4.19 -2.49 11.97
CA PRO A 90 4.06 -1.02 11.84
C PRO A 90 4.36 -0.47 10.44
N VAL A 91 4.60 -1.34 9.46
CA VAL A 91 4.90 -0.95 8.07
C VAL A 91 3.68 -1.21 7.19
N PHE A 92 3.20 -0.17 6.54
CA PHE A 92 1.99 -0.18 5.74
C PHE A 92 2.26 0.19 4.29
N ASN A 93 1.44 -0.35 3.41
CA ASN A 93 1.45 0.02 2.01
C ASN A 93 0.76 1.38 1.80
N VAL A 94 1.23 2.19 0.84
CA VAL A 94 0.62 3.46 0.45
C VAL A 94 -0.89 3.35 0.15
N ALA A 95 -1.34 2.21 -0.38
CA ALA A 95 -2.75 1.94 -0.69
C ALA A 95 -3.62 1.76 0.56
N ASP A 96 -3.01 1.49 1.71
CA ASP A 96 -3.69 1.29 2.99
C ASP A 96 -3.53 2.51 3.92
N LEU A 97 -2.97 3.60 3.42
CA LEU A 97 -2.82 4.87 4.12
C LEU A 97 -3.70 5.94 3.47
N LYS A 98 -4.26 6.82 4.30
CA LYS A 98 -4.98 8.02 3.87
C LYS A 98 -4.44 9.22 4.63
N TYR A 99 -4.41 10.39 4.00
CA TYR A 99 -4.11 11.63 4.72
C TYR A 99 -5.17 11.88 5.79
N TYR A 100 -4.72 12.21 6.99
CA TYR A 100 -5.57 12.75 8.03
C TYR A 100 -5.51 14.28 7.94
N TYR A 101 -6.66 14.91 7.71
CA TYR A 101 -6.81 16.35 7.85
C TYR A 101 -7.47 16.59 9.20
N ALA A 102 -6.74 17.23 10.11
CA ALA A 102 -7.33 17.64 11.39
C ALA A 102 -8.51 18.59 11.11
N PRO A 103 -9.64 18.46 11.81
CA PRO A 103 -10.82 19.31 11.59
C PRO A 103 -10.66 20.80 12.01
N ASP A 104 -9.43 21.31 12.19
CA ASP A 104 -9.14 22.65 12.72
C ASP A 104 -8.39 23.57 11.74
N ASP A 105 -9.06 23.89 10.62
CA ASP A 105 -8.92 25.21 9.99
C ASP A 105 -10.03 26.18 10.49
N PHE A 106 -10.64 25.90 11.65
CA PHE A 106 -11.33 26.95 12.41
C PHE A 106 -10.27 27.77 13.14
N LYS A 107 -9.72 28.74 12.40
CA LYS A 107 -8.89 29.80 12.96
C LYS A 107 -9.57 30.36 14.20
N LEU A 108 -8.95 30.16 15.37
CA LEU A 108 -9.14 31.06 16.49
C LEU A 108 -8.65 32.43 16.00
N ALA A 109 -9.61 33.26 15.57
CA ALA A 109 -9.36 34.66 15.31
C ALA A 109 -8.79 35.27 16.59
N SER A 110 -7.55 35.76 16.44
CA SER A 110 -6.86 36.69 17.32
C SER A 110 -7.71 37.91 17.65
#